data_AF-Q8MJA5-F1
#
_entry.id   AF-Q8MJA5-F1
#
_cell.length_a   1.000
_cell.length_b   1.000
_cell.length_c   1.000
_cell.angle_alpha   90.00
_cell.angle_beta   90.00
_cell.angle_gamma   90.00
#
_symmetry.space_group_name_H-M   'P 1'
#
loop_
_entity.id
_entity.type
_entity.pdbx_description
1 polymer ?
#
loop_
_entity_poly.entity_id
_entity_poly.type
_entity_poly.pdbx_seq_one_letter_code
_entity_poly.pdbx_strand_id
1 'polypeptide(L)'
;LASPRSAAENAALQQLVIAQNEAAFLSMIDSKMEGKFTYPTGESLVYSNWAPGEPNDDGGSEDCVEIFTNGKWNDRACGEKRLVVCEF
;
A
#
# COMPACT_ATOMS: atom_id res chain seq x y z
N LEU A 1 -8.77 1.75 5.86
CA LEU A 1 -7.31 1.55 5.63
C LEU A 1 -6.74 2.87 5.12
N ALA A 2 -5.47 3.12 5.38
CA ALA A 2 -4.80 4.35 4.95
C ALA A 2 -4.69 4.41 3.41
N SER A 3 -4.90 5.60 2.84
CA SER A 3 -4.94 5.85 1.40
C SER A 3 -4.08 7.07 1.04
N PRO A 4 -2.76 7.10 1.33
CA PRO A 4 -1.93 8.28 1.07
C PRO A 4 -2.02 8.73 -0.40
N ARG A 5 -2.48 9.97 -0.61
CA ARG A 5 -2.70 10.62 -1.91
C ARG A 5 -1.64 11.67 -2.23
N SER A 6 -0.64 11.84 -1.36
CA SER A 6 0.50 12.74 -1.56
C SER A 6 1.75 12.25 -0.85
N ALA A 7 2.91 12.81 -1.22
CA ALA A 7 4.16 12.54 -0.52
C ALA A 7 4.13 12.94 0.97
N ALA A 8 3.42 14.02 1.30
CA ALA A 8 3.28 14.48 2.68
C ALA A 8 2.45 13.50 3.53
N GLU A 9 1.33 13.02 2.98
CA GLU A 9 0.50 12.00 3.64
C GLU A 9 1.24 10.67 3.79
N ASN A 10 2.01 10.26 2.77
CA ASN A 10 2.85 9.06 2.86
C ASN A 10 3.90 9.18 3.96
N ALA A 11 4.54 10.35 4.09
CA ALA A 11 5.52 10.61 5.14
C ALA A 11 4.86 10.61 6.54
N ALA A 12 3.65 11.16 6.68
CA ALA A 12 2.90 11.12 7.93
C ALA A 12 2.53 9.68 8.34
N LEU A 13 2.04 8.88 7.38
CA LEU A 13 1.78 7.45 7.60
C LEU A 13 3.06 6.69 7.99
N GLN A 14 4.17 6.97 7.30
CA GLN A 14 5.46 6.33 7.57
C GLN A 14 5.90 6.52 9.03
N GLN A 15 5.61 7.65 9.68
CA GLN A 15 5.95 7.84 11.10
C GLN A 15 5.25 6.83 12.01
N LEU A 16 4.00 6.47 11.72
CA LEU A 16 3.27 5.44 12.48
C LEU A 16 3.88 4.05 12.24
N VAL A 17 4.20 3.74 10.99
CA VAL A 17 4.84 2.48 10.57
C VAL A 17 6.22 2.31 11.24
N ILE A 18 7.03 3.38 11.29
CA ILE A 18 8.32 3.40 11.99
C ILE A 18 8.13 3.18 13.50
N ALA A 19 7.16 3.88 14.11
CA ALA A 19 6.93 3.80 15.56
C ALA A 19 6.52 2.39 16.01
N GLN A 20 5.78 1.66 15.18
CA GLN A 20 5.38 0.26 15.46
C GLN A 20 6.41 -0.76 14.96
N ASN A 21 7.34 -0.35 14.09
CA ASN A 21 8.29 -1.23 13.42
C ASN A 21 7.61 -2.43 12.72
N GLU A 22 6.45 -2.18 12.12
CA GLU A 22 5.62 -3.16 11.43
C GLU A 22 5.04 -2.53 10.16
N ALA A 23 5.19 -3.19 9.01
CA ALA A 23 4.61 -2.74 7.75
C ALA A 23 3.08 -2.72 7.83
N ALA A 24 2.45 -1.79 7.13
CA ALA A 24 1.00 -1.58 7.19
C ALA A 24 0.32 -1.79 5.84
N PHE A 25 -0.92 -2.26 5.84
CA PHE A 25 -1.72 -2.29 4.62
C PHE A 25 -2.26 -0.89 4.26
N LEU A 26 -2.25 -0.61 2.96
CA LEU A 26 -2.95 0.50 2.34
C LEU A 26 -4.31 0.05 1.81
N SER A 27 -5.17 0.99 1.45
CA SER A 27 -6.54 0.70 1.01
C SER A 27 -6.66 0.22 -0.43
N MET A 28 -5.60 0.37 -1.22
CA MET A 28 -5.62 0.16 -2.66
C MET A 28 -5.40 -1.31 -3.00
N ILE A 29 -6.15 -1.78 -4.01
CA ILE A 29 -6.10 -3.16 -4.52
C ILE A 29 -6.24 -3.14 -6.03
N ASP A 30 -5.79 -4.20 -6.70
CA ASP A 30 -5.96 -4.42 -8.14
C ASP A 30 -6.68 -5.74 -8.49
N SER A 31 -7.28 -6.42 -7.50
CA SER A 31 -8.08 -7.65 -7.68
C SER A 31 -9.21 -7.60 -8.72
N LYS A 32 -9.60 -6.41 -9.19
CA LYS A 32 -10.54 -6.24 -10.32
C LYS A 32 -9.87 -6.35 -11.70
N MET A 33 -8.62 -5.93 -11.80
CA MET A 33 -7.83 -5.87 -13.03
C MET A 33 -6.36 -5.80 -12.67
N GLU A 34 -5.66 -6.92 -12.86
CA GLU A 34 -4.23 -7.09 -12.56
C GLU A 34 -3.37 -5.94 -13.11
N GLY A 35 -2.46 -5.43 -12.28
CA GLY A 35 -1.60 -4.30 -12.57
C GLY A 35 -2.30 -2.93 -12.52
N LYS A 36 -3.60 -2.88 -12.19
CA LYS A 36 -4.37 -1.63 -12.09
C LYS A 36 -4.93 -1.41 -10.68
N PHE A 37 -4.06 -0.92 -9.80
CA PHE A 37 -4.42 -0.52 -8.44
C PHE A 37 -5.44 0.63 -8.43
N THR A 38 -6.49 0.44 -7.64
CA THR A 38 -7.57 1.43 -7.43
C THR A 38 -7.83 1.63 -5.95
N TYR A 39 -8.26 2.84 -5.59
CA TYR A 39 -8.84 3.11 -4.28
C TYR A 39 -10.16 2.33 -4.09
N PRO A 40 -10.68 2.19 -2.85
CA PRO A 40 -11.95 1.50 -2.61
C PRO A 40 -13.15 2.04 -3.41
N THR A 41 -13.11 3.32 -3.80
CA THR A 41 -14.11 3.98 -4.65
C THR A 41 -14.01 3.60 -6.13
N GLY A 42 -12.97 2.89 -6.54
CA GLY A 42 -12.67 2.53 -7.93
C GLY A 42 -11.87 3.58 -8.71
N GLU A 43 -11.53 4.71 -8.08
CA GLU A 43 -10.65 5.71 -8.66
C GLU A 43 -9.22 5.16 -8.82
N SER A 44 -8.54 5.51 -9.91
CA SER A 44 -7.12 5.17 -10.11
C SER A 44 -6.21 5.96 -9.15
N LEU A 45 -5.03 5.42 -8.86
CA LEU A 45 -4.05 6.09 -8.00
C LEU A 45 -3.70 7.48 -8.51
N VAL A 46 -3.72 8.47 -7.62
CA VAL A 46 -3.21 9.83 -7.89
C VAL A 46 -1.78 10.02 -7.40
N TYR A 47 -1.29 9.08 -6.58
CA TYR A 47 0.04 9.04 -6.00
C TYR A 47 0.46 7.59 -5.77
N SER A 48 1.75 7.32 -5.96
CA SER A 48 2.36 6.05 -5.56
C SER A 48 3.81 6.25 -5.11
N ASN A 49 4.30 5.33 -4.28
CA ASN A 49 5.69 5.34 -3.81
C ASN A 49 6.31 3.95 -3.84
N TRP A 50 6.10 3.23 -4.94
CA TRP A 50 6.63 1.88 -5.16
C TRP A 50 8.13 1.79 -4.89
N ALA A 51 8.54 0.66 -4.29
CA ALA A 51 9.93 0.27 -4.24
C ALA A 51 10.44 -0.03 -5.67
N PRO A 52 11.75 0.07 -5.92
CA PRO A 52 12.31 -0.29 -7.22
C PRO A 52 11.98 -1.74 -7.57
N GLY A 53 11.28 -1.95 -8.68
CA GLY A 53 10.84 -3.28 -9.13
C GLY A 53 9.36 -3.58 -8.88
N GLU A 54 8.69 -2.78 -8.04
CA GLU A 54 7.29 -3.00 -7.66
C GLU A 54 6.31 -2.12 -8.46
N PRO A 55 5.04 -2.55 -8.60
CA PRO A 55 4.51 -3.86 -8.22
C PRO A 55 4.99 -4.97 -9.17
N ASN A 56 5.24 -6.17 -8.63
CA ASN A 56 5.84 -7.29 -9.38
C ASN A 56 4.98 -8.56 -9.47
N ASP A 57 3.85 -8.60 -8.77
CA ASP A 57 2.93 -9.72 -8.64
C ASP A 57 3.65 -11.04 -8.30
N ASP A 58 4.45 -11.06 -7.22
CA ASP A 58 5.30 -12.21 -6.88
C ASP A 58 4.43 -13.46 -6.64
N GLY A 59 4.68 -14.49 -7.46
CA GLY A 59 3.90 -15.73 -7.43
C GLY A 59 2.48 -15.62 -8.02
N GLY A 60 2.11 -14.49 -8.61
CA GLY A 60 0.83 -14.31 -9.32
C GLY A 60 -0.39 -14.16 -8.40
N SER A 61 -0.22 -13.53 -7.23
CA SER A 61 -1.26 -13.46 -6.19
C SER A 61 -1.12 -12.28 -5.22
N GLU A 62 -0.49 -11.18 -5.63
CA GLU A 62 -0.21 -10.03 -4.75
C GLU A 62 -1.18 -8.84 -4.92
N ASP A 63 -2.49 -9.05 -4.74
CA ASP A 63 -3.49 -8.02 -5.05
C ASP A 63 -3.63 -6.82 -4.06
N CYS A 64 -2.88 -6.79 -2.96
CA CYS A 64 -2.98 -5.76 -1.91
C CYS A 64 -1.69 -4.93 -1.83
N VAL A 65 -1.72 -3.74 -1.21
CA VAL A 65 -0.52 -2.90 -1.09
C VAL A 65 -0.09 -2.75 0.36
N GLU A 66 1.19 -2.98 0.65
CA GLU A 66 1.81 -2.65 1.93
C GLU A 66 2.78 -1.46 1.83
N ILE A 67 2.98 -0.76 2.95
CA ILE A 67 4.02 0.25 3.13
C ILE A 67 5.06 -0.25 4.14
N PHE A 68 6.33 -0.20 3.74
CA PHE A 68 7.48 -0.53 4.59
C PHE A 68 7.86 0.63 5.53
N THR A 69 8.71 0.35 6.52
CA THR A 69 9.27 1.36 7.45
C THR A 69 10.10 2.43 6.73
N ASN A 70 10.66 2.13 5.56
CA ASN A 70 11.34 3.11 4.70
C ASN A 70 10.37 3.96 3.84
N GLY A 71 9.06 3.75 3.99
CA GLY A 71 8.00 4.50 3.32
C GLY A 71 7.69 4.05 1.88
N LYS A 72 8.42 3.06 1.35
CA LYS A 72 8.20 2.48 0.02
C LYS A 72 7.09 1.43 0.03
N TRP A 73 6.46 1.26 -1.13
CA TRP A 73 5.32 0.35 -1.30
C TRP A 73 5.74 -0.94 -2.00
N ASN A 74 5.02 -2.00 -1.67
CA ASN A 74 5.11 -3.33 -2.26
C ASN A 74 3.69 -3.85 -2.42
N ASP A 75 3.39 -4.46 -3.56
CA ASP A 75 2.22 -5.31 -3.70
C ASP A 75 2.42 -6.58 -2.88
N ARG A 76 1.38 -7.13 -2.27
CA ARG A 76 1.49 -8.22 -1.31
C ARG A 76 0.22 -9.05 -1.30
N ALA A 77 0.38 -10.36 -1.14
CA ALA A 77 -0.75 -11.26 -0.94
C ALA A 77 -1.67 -10.78 0.20
N CYS A 78 -2.95 -10.56 -0.10
CA CYS A 78 -3.93 -9.98 0.84
C CYS A 78 -4.17 -10.82 2.11
N GLY A 79 -3.80 -12.11 2.10
CA GLY A 79 -3.92 -13.00 3.25
C GLY A 79 -2.86 -12.79 4.33
N GLU A 80 -1.82 -12.00 4.03
CA GLU A 80 -0.76 -11.67 4.96
C GLU A 80 -1.24 -10.81 6.13
N LYS A 81 -0.53 -10.85 7.26
CA LYS A 81 -0.83 -10.00 8.42
C LYS A 81 0.06 -8.77 8.42
N ARG A 82 -0.54 -7.59 8.57
CA ARG A 82 0.14 -6.29 8.62
C ARG A 82 -0.54 -5.38 9.63
N LEU A 83 0.17 -4.32 10.02
CA LEU A 83 -0.34 -3.26 10.88
C LEU A 83 -1.61 -2.64 10.27
N VAL A 84 -2.63 -2.46 11.11
CA VAL A 84 -3.89 -1.81 10.72
C VAL A 84 -3.79 -0.32 11.01
N VAL A 85 -3.82 0.50 9.94
CA VAL A 85 -3.90 1.97 10.04
C VAL A 85 -5.14 2.47 9.30
N CYS A 86 -5.90 3.34 9.96
CA CYS A 86 -7.11 3.97 9.42
C CYS A 86 -6.87 5.47 9.17
N GLU A 87 -7.73 6.07 8.36
CA GLU A 87 -7.77 7.51 8.06
C GLU A 87 -9.17 8.06 8.35
N PHE A 88 -9.27 9.38 8.60
CA PHE A 88 -10.49 10.10 8.98
C PHE A 88 -10.60 11.43 8.25
#